data_AF-A0A7Y2F3I7-F1
#
_entry.id   AF-A0A7Y2F3I7-F1
#
_cell.length_a   1.000
_cell.length_b   1.000
_cell.length_c   1.000
_cell.angle_alpha   90.00
_cell.angle_beta   90.00
_cell.angle_gamma   90.00
#
_symmetry.space_group_name_H-M   'P 1'
#
loop_
_entity.id
_entity.type
_entity.pdbx_description
1 polymer ?
#
loop_
_entity_poly.entity_id
_entity_poly.type
_entity_poly.pdbx_seq_one_letter_code
_entity_poly.pdbx_strand_id
1 'polypeptide(L)'
;MENIFRSIGKFWFPGACILAGIALLIFAGGPNPQPQEVYLGSFAILLIGIISLLFLLDLIKKPIRIALTAVFALVAVYFVMANTSSISDEIKLQKKIKLNKAMTIQALKDVRSAQQAYREVYGIYTQDLEELAKFVQDGSVPKVKKIGSIPDSVGTEERALEMGLIQKMPEGMTDDEVKAAGLIVRDTIQIPVMEDKFTNDIAMKSRKFDFDPNKIIYAPTSGKPWEVRSGVTNIGGVDQPVLLVVDPEPFMATKSEALRIGSMEDAHLNGNWKED
;
A
#
# COMPACT_ATOMS: atom_id res chain seq x y z
N MET A 1 -12.49 61.09 21.66
CA MET A 1 -11.68 59.87 21.43
C MET A 1 -12.17 59.03 20.25
N GLU A 2 -13.47 59.01 19.94
CA GLU A 2 -14.07 58.21 18.85
C GLU A 2 -13.54 58.52 17.44
N ASN A 3 -13.28 59.80 17.13
CA ASN A 3 -12.71 60.23 15.84
C ASN A 3 -11.24 59.84 15.63
N ILE A 4 -10.47 59.69 16.71
CA ILE A 4 -9.07 59.26 16.66
C ILE A 4 -9.03 57.75 16.39
N PHE A 5 -9.86 56.97 17.09
CA PHE A 5 -9.96 55.52 16.90
C PHE A 5 -10.43 55.16 15.48
N ARG A 6 -11.40 55.92 14.94
CA ARG A 6 -11.90 55.75 13.57
C ARG A 6 -10.89 56.14 12.50
N SER A 7 -9.98 57.09 12.79
CA SER A 7 -8.91 57.49 11.87
C SER A 7 -7.76 56.47 11.91
N ILE A 8 -7.35 56.02 13.09
CA ILE A 8 -6.35 54.96 13.27
C ILE A 8 -6.80 53.65 12.62
N GLY A 9 -8.07 53.28 12.77
CA GLY A 9 -8.63 52.07 12.17
C GLY A 9 -8.52 52.00 10.65
N LYS A 10 -8.47 53.15 9.95
CA LYS A 10 -8.33 53.20 8.48
C LYS A 10 -6.91 52.85 8.01
N PHE A 11 -5.89 53.19 8.80
CA PHE A 11 -4.48 52.98 8.46
C PHE A 11 -3.90 51.70 9.05
N TRP A 12 -4.63 51.03 9.94
CA TRP A 12 -4.20 49.81 10.60
C TRP A 12 -3.78 48.70 9.62
N PHE A 13 -4.62 48.38 8.63
CA PHE A 13 -4.34 47.31 7.67
C PHE A 13 -3.10 47.60 6.79
N PRO A 14 -2.98 48.75 6.10
CA PRO A 14 -1.76 49.09 5.37
C PRO A 14 -0.52 49.10 6.25
N GLY A 15 -0.61 49.68 7.45
CA GLY A 15 0.49 49.76 8.41
C GLY A 15 0.97 48.38 8.87
N ALA A 16 0.03 47.48 9.19
CA ALA A 16 0.34 46.11 9.58
C ALA A 16 1.03 45.33 8.44
N CYS A 17 0.55 45.45 7.20
CA CYS A 17 1.16 44.80 6.04
C CYS A 17 2.58 45.32 5.75
N ILE A 18 2.80 46.64 5.86
CA ILE A 18 4.14 47.23 5.67
C ILE A 18 5.11 46.70 6.74
N LEU A 19 4.70 46.75 8.01
CA LEU A 19 5.53 46.26 9.12
C LEU A 19 5.83 44.76 8.99
N ALA A 20 4.81 43.97 8.67
CA ALA A 20 4.97 42.53 8.45
C ALA A 20 5.89 42.22 7.26
N GLY A 21 5.73 42.92 6.13
CA GLY A 21 6.57 42.74 4.96
C GLY A 21 8.04 43.09 5.23
N ILE A 22 8.30 44.18 5.95
CA ILE A 22 9.67 44.55 6.38
C ILE A 22 10.24 43.49 7.32
N ALA A 23 9.47 43.06 8.33
CA ALA A 23 9.92 42.05 9.28
C ALA A 23 10.26 40.72 8.58
N LEU A 24 9.43 40.30 7.62
CA LEU A 24 9.66 39.08 6.83
C LEU A 24 10.85 39.22 5.88
N LEU A 25 11.11 40.39 5.30
CA LEU A 25 12.32 40.63 4.50
C LEU A 25 13.60 40.58 5.35
N ILE A 26 13.57 41.13 6.56
CA ILE A 26 14.68 41.02 7.51
C ILE A 26 14.91 39.56 7.89
N PHE A 27 13.84 38.80 8.14
CA PHE A 27 13.91 37.37 8.41
C PHE A 27 14.47 36.58 7.21
N ALA A 28 14.02 36.89 6.00
CA ALA A 28 14.47 36.24 4.77
C ALA A 28 15.97 36.47 4.53
N GLY A 29 16.46 37.68 4.80
CA GLY A 29 17.86 38.11 4.71
C GLY A 29 18.77 37.66 5.86
N GLY A 30 18.28 36.78 6.75
CA GLY A 30 19.05 36.23 7.85
C GLY A 30 20.23 35.36 7.40
N PRO A 31 21.06 34.89 8.36
CA PRO A 31 22.29 34.13 8.06
C PRO A 31 22.04 32.76 7.42
N ASN A 32 20.81 32.24 7.46
CA ASN A 32 20.44 30.98 6.83
C ASN A 32 19.88 31.24 5.43
N PRO A 33 20.38 30.60 4.37
CA PRO A 33 19.85 30.77 3.03
C PRO A 33 18.40 30.28 2.97
N GLN A 34 17.50 31.19 2.59
CA GLN A 34 16.07 30.92 2.44
C GLN A 34 15.71 30.67 0.96
N PRO A 35 14.65 29.90 0.67
CA PRO A 35 14.11 29.76 -0.67
C PRO A 35 13.72 31.11 -1.28
N GLN A 36 13.87 31.27 -2.60
CA GLN A 36 13.61 32.54 -3.30
C GLN A 36 12.15 33.00 -3.17
N GLU A 37 11.24 32.06 -2.96
CA GLU A 37 9.80 32.27 -2.76
C GLU A 37 9.51 33.09 -1.50
N VAL A 38 10.33 32.94 -0.46
CA VAL A 38 10.19 33.68 0.81
C VAL A 38 10.47 35.17 0.59
N TYR A 39 11.52 35.49 -0.18
CA TYR A 39 11.83 36.87 -0.54
C TYR A 39 10.74 37.50 -1.40
N LEU A 40 10.25 36.76 -2.39
CA LEU A 40 9.18 37.22 -3.28
C LEU A 40 7.89 37.47 -2.51
N GLY A 41 7.50 36.56 -1.61
CA GLY A 41 6.32 36.70 -0.75
C GLY A 41 6.43 37.88 0.21
N SER A 42 7.59 38.08 0.83
CA SER A 42 7.84 39.18 1.76
C SER A 42 7.77 40.55 1.06
N PHE A 43 8.34 40.64 -0.14
CA PHE A 43 8.26 41.83 -0.98
C PHE A 43 6.82 42.09 -1.46
N ALA A 44 6.07 41.06 -1.82
CA ALA A 44 4.67 41.20 -2.22
C ALA A 44 3.79 41.74 -1.08
N ILE A 45 3.96 41.25 0.15
CA ILE A 45 3.23 41.76 1.33
C ILE A 45 3.54 43.24 1.59
N LEU A 46 4.81 43.61 1.48
CA LEU A 46 5.25 45.01 1.61
C LEU A 46 4.60 45.90 0.52
N LEU A 47 4.63 45.45 -0.74
CA LEU A 47 3.98 46.17 -1.84
C LEU A 47 2.47 46.31 -1.63
N ILE A 48 1.79 45.28 -1.15
CA ILE A 48 0.35 45.34 -0.84
C ILE A 48 0.08 46.42 0.21
N GLY A 49 0.89 46.47 1.27
CA GLY A 49 0.77 47.49 2.31
C GLY A 49 0.97 48.92 1.76
N ILE A 50 2.00 49.12 0.94
CA ILE A 50 2.29 50.42 0.30
C ILE A 50 1.16 50.82 -0.65
N ILE A 51 0.72 49.93 -1.54
CA ILE A 51 -0.36 50.19 -2.50
C ILE A 51 -1.68 50.50 -1.75
N SER A 52 -1.98 49.76 -0.69
CA SER A 52 -3.16 49.98 0.15
C SER A 52 -3.13 51.35 0.83
N LEU A 53 -1.95 51.78 1.32
CA LEU A 53 -1.76 53.11 1.89
C LEU A 53 -1.93 54.21 0.84
N LEU A 54 -1.36 54.06 -0.35
CA LEU A 54 -1.49 55.01 -1.46
C LEU A 54 -2.94 55.17 -1.92
N PHE A 55 -3.74 54.10 -1.88
CA PHE A 55 -5.18 54.18 -2.15
C PHE A 55 -5.95 54.93 -1.07
N LEU A 56 -5.55 54.83 0.20
CA LEU A 56 -6.22 55.51 1.30
C LEU A 56 -5.92 57.00 1.33
N LEU A 57 -4.75 57.40 0.84
CA LEU A 57 -4.32 58.79 0.72
C LEU A 57 -4.85 59.49 -0.55
N ASP A 58 -5.69 58.81 -1.35
CA ASP A 58 -6.21 59.30 -2.64
C ASP A 58 -5.11 59.82 -3.61
N LEU A 59 -3.88 59.33 -3.48
CA LEU A 59 -2.74 59.71 -4.32
C LEU A 59 -2.84 59.13 -5.73
N ILE A 60 -3.67 58.09 -5.93
CA ILE A 60 -3.86 57.40 -7.20
C ILE A 60 -5.19 57.85 -7.84
N LYS A 61 -5.13 58.28 -9.10
CA LYS A 61 -6.32 58.68 -9.87
C LYS A 61 -7.32 57.53 -9.99
N LYS A 62 -8.62 57.84 -9.88
CA LYS A 62 -9.74 56.88 -10.02
C LYS A 62 -9.62 55.89 -11.20
N PRO A 63 -9.31 56.30 -12.46
CA PRO A 63 -9.18 55.34 -13.56
C PRO A 63 -8.05 54.33 -13.37
N ILE A 64 -6.91 54.76 -12.80
CA ILE A 64 -5.75 53.91 -12.53
C ILE A 64 -6.09 52.89 -11.44
N ARG A 65 -6.82 53.31 -10.40
CA ARG A 65 -7.31 52.42 -9.34
C ARG A 65 -8.20 51.30 -9.89
N ILE A 66 -9.14 51.64 -10.78
CA ILE A 66 -10.06 50.66 -11.39
C ILE A 66 -9.26 49.68 -12.27
N ALA A 67 -8.36 50.19 -13.12
CA ALA A 67 -7.51 49.35 -13.96
C ALA A 67 -6.65 48.38 -13.12
N LEU A 68 -6.00 48.88 -12.05
CA LEU A 68 -5.16 48.05 -11.18
C LEU A 68 -5.97 46.96 -10.47
N THR A 69 -7.19 47.28 -10.04
CA THR A 69 -8.10 46.32 -9.41
C THR A 69 -8.51 45.22 -10.40
N ALA A 70 -8.82 45.60 -11.65
CA ALA A 70 -9.17 44.63 -12.69
C ALA A 70 -8.00 43.69 -13.02
N VAL A 71 -6.77 44.22 -13.11
CA VAL A 71 -5.56 43.41 -13.32
C VAL A 71 -5.35 42.44 -12.17
N PHE A 72 -5.42 42.89 -10.92
CA PHE A 72 -5.29 41.99 -9.77
C PHE A 72 -6.38 40.93 -9.71
N ALA A 73 -7.62 41.25 -10.10
CA ALA A 73 -8.69 40.27 -10.19
C ALA A 73 -8.39 39.20 -11.25
N LEU A 74 -7.90 39.58 -12.43
CA LEU A 74 -7.49 38.64 -13.48
C LEU A 74 -6.33 37.75 -13.04
N VAL A 75 -5.31 38.33 -12.39
CA VAL A 75 -4.17 37.60 -11.83
C VAL A 75 -4.62 36.62 -10.75
N ALA A 76 -5.54 37.02 -9.88
CA ALA A 76 -6.11 36.13 -8.86
C ALA A 76 -6.86 34.95 -9.49
N VAL A 77 -7.69 35.19 -10.51
CA VAL A 77 -8.40 34.13 -11.26
C VAL A 77 -7.40 33.18 -11.94
N TYR A 78 -6.34 33.71 -12.56
CA TYR A 78 -5.26 32.90 -13.12
C TYR A 78 -4.60 32.00 -12.06
N PHE A 79 -4.23 32.55 -10.90
CA PHE A 79 -3.63 31.76 -9.81
C PHE A 79 -4.56 30.67 -9.28
N VAL A 80 -5.87 30.93 -9.17
CA VAL A 80 -6.85 29.92 -8.79
C VAL A 80 -6.85 28.76 -9.80
N MET A 81 -6.83 29.04 -11.10
CA MET A 81 -6.77 28.00 -12.16
C MET A 81 -5.42 27.26 -12.21
N ALA A 82 -4.31 27.97 -11.99
CA ALA A 82 -2.98 27.37 -11.99
C ALA A 82 -2.76 26.44 -10.78
N ASN A 83 -3.29 26.82 -9.61
CA ASN A 83 -3.16 26.04 -8.38
C ASN A 83 -3.99 24.74 -8.43
N THR A 84 -5.20 24.76 -9.01
CA THR A 84 -6.05 23.55 -9.11
C THR A 84 -5.42 22.48 -9.99
N SER A 85 -4.73 22.86 -11.06
CA SER A 85 -4.05 21.93 -11.96
C SER A 85 -2.94 21.15 -11.23
N SER A 86 -2.08 21.86 -10.49
CA SER A 86 -0.93 21.27 -9.78
C SER A 86 -1.37 20.28 -8.68
N ILE A 87 -2.41 20.64 -7.91
CA ILE A 87 -2.97 19.76 -6.87
C ILE A 87 -3.57 18.49 -7.50
N SER A 88 -4.23 18.63 -8.66
CA SER A 88 -4.87 17.49 -9.31
C SER A 88 -3.87 16.43 -9.77
N ASP A 89 -2.69 16.85 -10.24
CA ASP A 89 -1.68 15.94 -10.75
C ASP A 89 -0.96 15.21 -9.63
N GLU A 90 -0.65 15.90 -8.52
CA GLU A 90 -0.12 15.26 -7.32
C GLU A 90 -1.11 14.23 -6.75
N ILE A 91 -2.41 14.56 -6.68
CA ILE A 91 -3.43 13.61 -6.22
C ILE A 91 -3.50 12.38 -7.13
N LYS A 92 -3.46 12.56 -8.47
CA LYS A 92 -3.43 11.44 -9.42
C LYS A 92 -2.19 10.58 -9.22
N LEU A 93 -1.03 11.21 -9.01
CA LEU A 93 0.23 10.53 -8.76
C LEU A 93 0.18 9.69 -7.49
N GLN A 94 -0.26 10.28 -6.38
CA GLN A 94 -0.42 9.58 -5.11
C GLN A 94 -1.41 8.41 -5.20
N LYS A 95 -2.51 8.57 -5.94
CA LYS A 95 -3.45 7.47 -6.23
C LYS A 95 -2.77 6.36 -7.03
N LYS A 96 -1.98 6.70 -8.04
CA LYS A 96 -1.24 5.72 -8.86
C LYS A 96 -0.20 4.96 -8.04
N ILE A 97 0.56 5.65 -7.17
CA ILE A 97 1.51 5.02 -6.24
C ILE A 97 0.79 4.04 -5.31
N LYS A 98 -0.32 4.46 -4.68
CA LYS A 98 -1.11 3.60 -3.80
C LYS A 98 -1.67 2.37 -4.52
N LEU A 99 -2.17 2.55 -5.74
CA LEU A 99 -2.70 1.46 -6.55
C LEU A 99 -1.59 0.45 -6.92
N ASN A 100 -0.45 0.92 -7.43
CA ASN A 100 0.70 0.07 -7.75
C ASN A 100 1.22 -0.68 -6.53
N LYS A 101 1.32 0.00 -5.39
CA LYS A 101 1.71 -0.62 -4.12
C LYS A 101 0.73 -1.73 -3.73
N ALA A 102 -0.57 -1.49 -3.83
CA ALA A 102 -1.60 -2.48 -3.51
C ALA A 102 -1.56 -3.70 -4.45
N MET A 103 -1.38 -3.47 -5.77
CA MET A 103 -1.23 -4.55 -6.75
C MET A 103 0.00 -5.40 -6.46
N THR A 104 1.14 -4.76 -6.17
CA THR A 104 2.41 -5.44 -5.86
C THR A 104 2.31 -6.24 -4.56
N ILE A 105 1.67 -5.69 -3.52
CA ILE A 105 1.41 -6.41 -2.25
C ILE A 105 0.53 -7.63 -2.50
N GLN A 106 -0.55 -7.51 -3.28
CA GLN A 106 -1.41 -8.65 -3.59
C GLN A 106 -0.65 -9.73 -4.36
N ALA A 107 0.13 -9.35 -5.37
CA ALA A 107 0.93 -10.29 -6.14
C ALA A 107 1.99 -10.99 -5.29
N LEU A 108 2.65 -10.28 -4.37
CA LEU A 108 3.58 -10.88 -3.41
C LEU A 108 2.87 -11.81 -2.41
N LYS A 109 1.64 -11.51 -1.98
CA LYS A 109 0.82 -12.45 -1.20
C LYS A 109 0.49 -13.70 -2.00
N ASP A 110 0.22 -13.56 -3.29
CA ASP A 110 -0.06 -14.71 -4.16
C ASP A 110 1.20 -15.60 -4.32
N VAL A 111 2.38 -15.00 -4.54
CA VAL A 111 3.67 -15.71 -4.55
C VAL A 111 3.94 -16.39 -3.20
N ARG A 112 3.66 -15.72 -2.08
CA ARG A 112 3.79 -16.28 -0.73
C ARG A 112 2.95 -17.55 -0.57
N SER A 113 1.67 -17.49 -0.94
CA SER A 113 0.75 -18.63 -0.84
C SER A 113 1.20 -19.80 -1.73
N ALA A 114 1.68 -19.52 -2.94
CA ALA A 114 2.23 -20.54 -3.84
C ALA A 114 3.48 -21.20 -3.26
N GLN A 115 4.41 -20.42 -2.71
CA GLN A 115 5.65 -20.91 -2.11
C GLN A 115 5.40 -21.72 -0.82
N GLN A 116 4.40 -21.33 -0.02
CA GLN A 116 3.95 -22.13 1.12
C GLN A 116 3.39 -23.48 0.69
N ALA A 117 2.51 -23.50 -0.32
CA ALA A 117 1.99 -24.73 -0.89
C ALA A 117 3.10 -25.62 -1.48
N TYR A 118 4.07 -25.02 -2.17
CA TYR A 118 5.20 -25.74 -2.74
C TYR A 118 6.05 -26.37 -1.62
N ARG A 119 6.34 -25.63 -0.55
CA ARG A 119 7.04 -26.15 0.63
C ARG A 119 6.29 -27.26 1.35
N GLU A 120 4.96 -27.18 1.43
CA GLU A 120 4.13 -28.25 2.04
C GLU A 120 4.32 -29.60 1.33
N VAL A 121 4.57 -29.58 0.01
CA VAL A 121 4.76 -30.78 -0.82
C VAL A 121 6.23 -31.22 -0.88
N TYR A 122 7.15 -30.27 -1.12
CA TYR A 122 8.55 -30.57 -1.42
C TYR A 122 9.52 -30.33 -0.25
N GLY A 123 9.03 -29.76 0.86
CA GLY A 123 9.83 -29.44 2.06
C GLY A 123 10.72 -28.19 1.93
N ILE A 124 10.90 -27.64 0.73
CA ILE A 124 11.75 -26.49 0.43
C ILE A 124 10.99 -25.42 -0.37
N TYR A 125 11.55 -24.21 -0.48
CA TYR A 125 11.06 -23.18 -1.40
C TYR A 125 11.82 -23.24 -2.73
N THR A 126 11.13 -23.03 -3.85
CA THR A 126 11.78 -22.99 -5.17
C THR A 126 12.24 -21.56 -5.51
N GLN A 127 13.39 -21.44 -6.17
CA GLN A 127 13.83 -20.18 -6.79
C GLN A 127 13.33 -20.05 -8.23
N ASP A 128 12.92 -21.17 -8.82
CA ASP A 128 12.47 -21.22 -10.20
C ASP A 128 11.00 -20.79 -10.26
N LEU A 129 10.78 -19.60 -10.82
CA LEU A 129 9.44 -19.04 -10.97
C LEU A 129 8.61 -19.79 -12.02
N GLU A 130 9.22 -20.41 -13.03
CA GLU A 130 8.50 -21.22 -14.01
C GLU A 130 8.02 -22.52 -13.38
N GLU A 131 8.86 -23.16 -12.58
CA GLU A 131 8.47 -24.32 -11.78
C GLU A 131 7.34 -23.98 -10.81
N LEU A 132 7.44 -22.85 -10.11
CA LEU A 132 6.39 -22.38 -9.20
C LEU A 132 5.07 -22.15 -9.96
N ALA A 133 5.12 -21.49 -11.12
CA ALA A 133 3.93 -21.22 -11.93
C ALA A 133 3.28 -22.53 -12.41
N LYS A 134 4.07 -23.49 -12.87
CA LYS A 134 3.59 -24.81 -13.27
C LYS A 134 2.98 -25.57 -12.10
N PHE A 135 3.60 -25.53 -10.92
CA PHE A 135 3.06 -26.14 -9.72
C PHE A 135 1.72 -25.52 -9.31
N VAL A 136 1.54 -24.20 -9.44
CA VAL A 136 0.26 -23.56 -9.14
C VAL A 136 -0.84 -24.00 -10.12
N GLN A 137 -0.51 -24.18 -11.39
CA GLN A 137 -1.47 -24.56 -12.44
C GLN A 137 -1.86 -26.04 -12.36
N ASP A 138 -0.87 -26.92 -12.26
CA ASP A 138 -1.05 -28.37 -12.44
C ASP A 138 -0.87 -29.17 -11.14
N GLY A 139 -0.30 -28.56 -10.10
CA GLY A 139 0.05 -29.22 -8.86
C GLY A 139 -1.12 -29.41 -7.91
N SER A 140 -0.91 -30.27 -6.91
CA SER A 140 -1.85 -30.51 -5.83
C SER A 140 -1.14 -30.54 -4.48
N VAL A 141 -1.89 -30.20 -3.43
CA VAL A 141 -1.43 -30.22 -2.04
C VAL A 141 -2.20 -31.27 -1.23
N PRO A 142 -1.52 -32.01 -0.34
CA PRO A 142 -2.18 -32.93 0.57
C PRO A 142 -2.96 -32.16 1.62
N LYS A 143 -4.28 -32.36 1.67
CA LYS A 143 -5.16 -31.78 2.69
C LYS A 143 -5.82 -32.85 3.52
N VAL A 144 -5.69 -32.73 4.84
CA VAL A 144 -6.35 -33.63 5.79
C VAL A 144 -7.83 -33.30 5.84
N LYS A 145 -8.65 -34.23 5.36
CA LYS A 145 -10.10 -34.20 5.42
C LYS A 145 -10.57 -34.92 6.69
N LYS A 146 -11.38 -34.21 7.49
CA LYS A 146 -12.00 -34.75 8.71
C LYS A 146 -13.53 -34.69 8.56
N ILE A 147 -14.19 -35.86 8.57
CA ILE A 147 -15.65 -35.99 8.54
C ILE A 147 -16.10 -36.77 9.77
N GLY A 148 -17.20 -36.36 10.40
CA GLY A 148 -17.74 -36.98 11.60
C GLY A 148 -17.00 -36.60 12.89
N SER A 149 -17.74 -36.60 13.99
CA SER A 149 -17.24 -36.34 15.34
C SER A 149 -16.92 -37.64 16.07
N ILE A 150 -15.89 -37.62 16.91
CA ILE A 150 -15.58 -38.73 17.80
C ILE A 150 -16.62 -38.73 18.93
N PRO A 151 -17.24 -39.88 19.28
CA PRO A 151 -18.16 -39.95 20.41
C PRO A 151 -17.47 -39.58 21.72
N ASP A 152 -18.19 -38.84 22.57
CA ASP A 152 -17.68 -38.40 23.88
C ASP A 152 -17.21 -39.57 24.76
N SER A 153 -17.80 -40.77 24.57
CA SER A 153 -17.42 -42.00 25.28
C SER A 153 -16.01 -42.49 24.97
N VAL A 154 -15.45 -42.12 23.81
CA VAL A 154 -14.09 -42.47 23.38
C VAL A 154 -13.11 -41.35 23.77
N GLY A 155 -13.56 -40.10 23.73
CA GLY A 155 -12.90 -38.92 24.27
C GLY A 155 -11.64 -38.44 23.55
N THR A 156 -10.92 -39.30 22.81
CA THR A 156 -9.63 -38.98 22.14
C THR A 156 -9.54 -39.57 20.74
N GLU A 157 -8.79 -38.90 19.85
CA GLU A 157 -8.60 -39.32 18.44
C GLU A 157 -7.74 -40.58 18.35
N GLU A 158 -6.73 -40.72 19.22
CA GLU A 158 -5.88 -41.91 19.31
C GLU A 158 -6.68 -43.15 19.68
N ARG A 159 -7.54 -43.05 20.70
CA ARG A 159 -8.38 -44.18 21.14
C ARG A 159 -9.43 -44.54 20.10
N ALA A 160 -9.98 -43.55 19.39
CA ALA A 160 -10.90 -43.79 18.29
C ALA A 160 -10.21 -44.52 17.11
N LEU A 161 -8.93 -44.22 16.87
CA LEU A 161 -8.11 -44.94 15.89
C LEU A 161 -7.84 -46.38 16.32
N GLU A 162 -7.44 -46.61 17.59
CA GLU A 162 -7.21 -47.95 18.14
C GLU A 162 -8.47 -48.84 18.12
N MET A 163 -9.64 -48.23 18.37
CA MET A 163 -10.94 -48.91 18.33
C MET A 163 -11.45 -49.14 16.89
N GLY A 164 -10.71 -48.70 15.86
CA GLY A 164 -11.09 -48.85 14.46
C GLY A 164 -12.31 -48.01 14.05
N LEU A 165 -12.65 -46.97 14.81
CA LEU A 165 -13.76 -46.07 14.52
C LEU A 165 -13.41 -45.06 13.42
N ILE A 166 -12.13 -44.75 13.29
CA ILE A 166 -11.59 -43.86 12.25
C ILE A 166 -11.22 -44.67 11.03
N GLN A 167 -11.72 -44.25 9.87
CA GLN A 167 -11.44 -44.90 8.60
C GLN A 167 -11.03 -43.91 7.50
N LYS A 168 -10.55 -44.46 6.39
CA LYS A 168 -10.28 -43.75 5.14
C LYS A 168 -11.57 -43.44 4.39
N MET A 169 -11.49 -42.54 3.41
CA MET A 169 -12.65 -42.16 2.61
C MET A 169 -13.14 -43.39 1.81
N PRO A 170 -14.42 -43.80 1.94
CA PRO A 170 -14.97 -44.87 1.12
C PRO A 170 -14.99 -44.47 -0.36
N GLU A 171 -14.61 -45.37 -1.26
CA GLU A 171 -14.65 -45.12 -2.70
C GLU A 171 -16.10 -44.88 -3.17
N GLY A 172 -16.31 -43.82 -3.95
CA GLY A 172 -17.61 -43.50 -4.55
C GLY A 172 -18.64 -42.84 -3.63
N MET A 173 -18.34 -42.64 -2.34
CA MET A 173 -19.22 -41.90 -1.43
C MET A 173 -18.87 -40.40 -1.39
N THR A 174 -19.91 -39.57 -1.38
CA THR A 174 -19.84 -38.14 -1.12
C THR A 174 -19.74 -37.84 0.37
N ASP A 175 -19.32 -36.62 0.71
CA ASP A 175 -19.21 -36.17 2.11
C ASP A 175 -20.52 -36.31 2.88
N ASP A 176 -21.65 -36.10 2.22
CA ASP A 176 -22.97 -36.15 2.84
C ASP A 176 -23.45 -37.58 3.04
N GLU A 177 -23.10 -38.51 2.15
CA GLU A 177 -23.36 -39.94 2.33
C GLU A 177 -22.52 -40.52 3.48
N VAL A 178 -21.24 -40.12 3.59
CA VAL A 178 -20.37 -40.51 4.70
C VAL A 178 -20.93 -40.02 6.04
N LYS A 179 -21.41 -38.77 6.09
CA LYS A 179 -22.08 -38.22 7.29
C LYS A 179 -23.37 -38.96 7.61
N ALA A 180 -24.20 -39.26 6.61
CA ALA A 180 -25.46 -39.97 6.79
C ALA A 180 -25.24 -41.41 7.31
N ALA A 181 -24.14 -42.04 6.89
CA ALA A 181 -23.72 -43.35 7.38
C ALA A 181 -23.10 -43.33 8.79
N GLY A 182 -22.89 -42.15 9.39
CA GLY A 182 -22.29 -42.01 10.72
C GLY A 182 -20.81 -42.38 10.78
N LEU A 183 -20.13 -42.38 9.64
CA LEU A 183 -18.72 -42.78 9.55
C LEU A 183 -17.81 -41.64 10.01
N ILE A 184 -16.74 -41.99 10.71
CA ILE A 184 -15.70 -41.04 11.10
C ILE A 184 -14.53 -41.22 10.15
N VAL A 185 -14.37 -40.27 9.22
CA VAL A 185 -13.32 -40.33 8.21
C VAL A 185 -12.18 -39.39 8.57
N ARG A 186 -10.95 -39.92 8.55
CA ARG A 186 -9.71 -39.15 8.58
C ARG A 186 -8.87 -39.59 7.38
N ASP A 187 -8.80 -38.74 6.38
CA ASP A 187 -8.03 -39.05 5.18
C ASP A 187 -7.26 -37.84 4.64
N THR A 188 -6.22 -38.11 3.85
CA THR A 188 -5.46 -37.08 3.15
C THR A 188 -5.81 -37.16 1.69
N ILE A 189 -6.50 -36.12 1.19
CA ILE A 189 -6.85 -36.00 -0.21
C ILE A 189 -5.91 -35.01 -0.90
N GLN A 190 -5.67 -35.20 -2.18
CA GLN A 190 -4.96 -34.24 -2.99
C GLN A 190 -5.96 -33.21 -3.53
N ILE A 191 -5.72 -31.93 -3.27
CA ILE A 191 -6.53 -30.83 -3.79
C ILE A 191 -5.66 -29.99 -4.72
N PRO A 192 -6.15 -29.59 -5.91
CA PRO A 192 -5.40 -28.68 -6.78
C PRO A 192 -4.96 -27.42 -6.03
N VAL A 193 -3.71 -27.00 -6.22
CA VAL A 193 -3.16 -25.80 -5.57
C VAL A 193 -4.00 -24.57 -5.90
N MET A 194 -4.44 -24.48 -7.15
CA MET A 194 -5.32 -23.43 -7.63
C MET A 194 -6.60 -23.31 -6.79
N GLU A 195 -7.25 -24.44 -6.48
CA GLU A 195 -8.46 -24.51 -5.67
C GLU A 195 -8.18 -24.18 -4.20
N ASP A 196 -7.15 -24.79 -3.63
CA ASP A 196 -6.85 -24.63 -2.20
C ASP A 196 -6.38 -23.22 -1.83
N LYS A 197 -5.64 -22.54 -2.70
CA LYS A 197 -5.02 -21.25 -2.38
C LYS A 197 -5.66 -20.05 -3.07
N PHE A 198 -6.26 -20.19 -4.26
CA PHE A 198 -6.56 -19.04 -5.12
C PHE A 198 -8.03 -18.89 -5.55
N THR A 199 -8.75 -20.00 -5.78
CA THR A 199 -10.13 -19.96 -6.33
C THR A 199 -11.22 -20.38 -5.35
N ASN A 200 -10.88 -20.76 -4.11
CA ASN A 200 -11.91 -20.94 -3.09
C ASN A 200 -12.57 -19.62 -2.66
N ASP A 201 -13.76 -19.71 -2.08
CA ASP A 201 -14.57 -18.56 -1.67
C ASP A 201 -13.83 -17.58 -0.74
N ILE A 202 -12.96 -18.08 0.14
CA ILE A 202 -12.22 -17.24 1.09
C ILE A 202 -11.18 -16.42 0.33
N ALA A 203 -10.41 -17.04 -0.55
CA ALA A 203 -9.41 -16.39 -1.39
C ALA A 203 -10.06 -15.35 -2.32
N MET A 204 -11.19 -15.70 -2.95
CA MET A 204 -11.91 -14.79 -3.85
C MET A 204 -12.52 -13.57 -3.12
N LYS A 205 -13.04 -13.75 -1.89
CA LYS A 205 -13.63 -12.65 -1.11
C LYS A 205 -12.59 -11.72 -0.47
N SER A 206 -11.41 -12.24 -0.15
CA SER A 206 -10.37 -11.49 0.57
C SER A 206 -9.41 -10.72 -0.34
N ARG A 207 -9.31 -11.08 -1.63
CA ARG A 207 -8.40 -10.45 -2.58
C ARG A 207 -8.93 -9.13 -3.14
N LYS A 208 -8.03 -8.17 -3.37
CA LYS A 208 -8.36 -6.87 -3.98
C LYS A 208 -8.25 -6.85 -5.52
N PHE A 209 -7.45 -7.75 -6.08
CA PHE A 209 -7.17 -7.85 -7.51
C PHE A 209 -7.23 -9.31 -7.92
N ASP A 210 -7.75 -9.61 -9.11
CA ASP A 210 -7.88 -10.97 -9.64
C ASP A 210 -6.54 -11.69 -9.74
N PHE A 211 -6.55 -13.01 -9.59
CA PHE A 211 -5.37 -13.84 -9.78
C PHE A 211 -5.30 -14.37 -11.18
N ASP A 212 -4.11 -14.30 -11.75
CA ASP A 212 -3.78 -14.88 -13.04
C ASP A 212 -2.52 -15.73 -12.85
N PRO A 213 -2.62 -17.08 -12.92
CA PRO A 213 -1.49 -17.96 -12.66
C PRO A 213 -0.36 -17.77 -13.69
N ASN A 214 -0.64 -17.22 -14.87
CA ASN A 214 0.40 -16.93 -15.87
C ASN A 214 1.23 -15.69 -15.53
N LYS A 215 0.76 -14.87 -14.60
CA LYS A 215 1.42 -13.62 -14.19
C LYS A 215 2.15 -13.72 -12.86
N ILE A 216 2.06 -14.85 -12.15
CA ILE A 216 2.69 -15.03 -10.82
C ILE A 216 4.20 -14.80 -10.84
N ILE A 217 4.84 -15.05 -12.00
CA ILE A 217 6.27 -14.85 -12.25
C ILE A 217 6.67 -13.38 -12.20
N TYR A 218 5.76 -12.46 -12.57
CA TYR A 218 6.09 -11.07 -12.86
C TYR A 218 5.56 -10.10 -11.81
N ALA A 219 6.38 -9.10 -11.48
CA ALA A 219 5.94 -7.94 -10.74
C ALA A 219 4.90 -7.15 -11.58
N PRO A 220 3.72 -6.83 -11.04
CA PRO A 220 2.59 -6.35 -11.83
C PRO A 220 2.81 -4.96 -12.45
N THR A 221 3.67 -4.13 -11.85
CA THR A 221 3.91 -2.76 -12.34
C THR A 221 5.07 -2.69 -13.32
N SER A 222 6.20 -3.35 -13.04
CA SER A 222 7.37 -3.33 -13.91
C SER A 222 7.32 -4.38 -15.03
N GLY A 223 6.53 -5.45 -14.84
CA GLY A 223 6.49 -6.61 -15.75
C GLY A 223 7.78 -7.43 -15.73
N LYS A 224 8.69 -7.17 -14.79
CA LYS A 224 9.93 -7.93 -14.61
C LYS A 224 9.68 -9.16 -13.74
N PRO A 225 10.38 -10.29 -13.98
CA PRO A 225 10.33 -11.42 -13.07
C PRO A 225 10.78 -11.01 -11.66
N TRP A 226 10.20 -11.62 -10.63
CA TRP A 226 10.63 -11.38 -9.25
C TRP A 226 12.09 -11.76 -9.03
N GLU A 227 12.80 -11.01 -8.18
CA GLU A 227 14.10 -11.46 -7.66
C GLU A 227 13.86 -12.46 -6.53
N VAL A 228 14.05 -13.74 -6.81
CA VAL A 228 13.86 -14.83 -5.84
C VAL A 228 15.19 -15.38 -5.36
N ARG A 229 15.31 -15.61 -4.06
CA ARG A 229 16.39 -16.38 -3.44
C ARG A 229 15.79 -17.32 -2.41
N SER A 230 16.23 -18.56 -2.40
CA SER A 230 15.84 -19.54 -1.39
C SER A 230 17.05 -20.34 -0.92
N GLY A 231 16.93 -20.98 0.23
CA GLY A 231 18.02 -21.79 0.76
C GLY A 231 17.61 -22.42 2.08
N VAL A 232 18.61 -22.87 2.82
CA VAL A 232 18.45 -23.36 4.18
C VAL A 232 19.40 -22.58 5.07
N THR A 233 18.92 -22.11 6.21
CA THR A 233 19.73 -21.40 7.20
C THR A 233 19.55 -22.04 8.58
N ASN A 234 20.59 -22.00 9.41
CA ASN A 234 20.54 -22.57 10.75
C ASN A 234 20.06 -21.50 11.74
N ILE A 235 18.87 -21.69 12.30
CA ILE A 235 18.25 -20.76 13.26
C ILE A 235 18.09 -21.50 14.57
N GLY A 236 18.87 -21.11 15.57
CA GLY A 236 18.82 -21.72 16.91
C GLY A 236 19.19 -23.21 16.91
N GLY A 237 20.10 -23.65 16.03
CA GLY A 237 20.52 -25.04 15.91
C GLY A 237 19.63 -25.92 15.03
N VAL A 238 18.58 -25.35 14.42
CA VAL A 238 17.66 -26.06 13.52
C VAL A 238 17.79 -25.51 12.11
N ASP A 239 18.00 -26.41 11.14
CA ASP A 239 18.04 -26.07 9.73
C ASP A 239 16.62 -25.80 9.23
N GLN A 240 16.39 -24.59 8.73
CA GLN A 240 15.09 -24.13 8.26
C GLN A 240 15.17 -23.56 6.85
N PRO A 241 14.20 -23.89 5.96
CA PRO A 241 14.16 -23.30 4.64
C PRO A 241 13.82 -21.81 4.74
N VAL A 242 14.54 -21.01 3.97
CA VAL A 242 14.40 -19.55 3.89
C VAL A 242 14.08 -19.15 2.45
N LEU A 243 13.35 -18.04 2.30
CA LEU A 243 12.94 -17.49 1.01
C LEU A 243 12.93 -15.97 1.11
N LEU A 244 13.43 -15.32 0.07
CA LEU A 244 13.34 -13.90 -0.17
C LEU A 244 12.81 -13.68 -1.58
N VAL A 245 11.74 -12.90 -1.71
CA VAL A 245 11.20 -12.44 -2.99
C VAL A 245 11.10 -10.92 -2.96
N VAL A 246 11.70 -10.24 -3.94
CA VAL A 246 11.79 -8.77 -3.99
C VAL A 246 11.32 -8.26 -5.35
N ASP A 247 10.62 -7.12 -5.36
CA ASP A 247 10.36 -6.35 -6.58
C ASP A 247 11.68 -5.74 -7.10
N PRO A 248 12.19 -6.16 -8.29
CA PRO A 248 13.44 -5.63 -8.83
C PRO A 248 13.36 -4.15 -9.21
N GLU A 249 12.17 -3.68 -9.57
CA GLU A 249 11.97 -2.36 -10.17
C GLU A 249 10.70 -1.71 -9.59
N PRO A 250 10.74 -1.29 -8.32
CA PRO A 250 9.56 -0.79 -7.62
C PRO A 250 9.15 0.58 -8.17
N PHE A 251 7.84 0.75 -8.36
CA PHE A 251 7.30 1.98 -8.92
C PHE A 251 7.47 3.17 -7.98
N MET A 252 8.27 4.16 -8.41
CA MET A 252 8.53 5.40 -7.66
C MET A 252 9.01 5.17 -6.22
N ALA A 253 9.82 4.12 -6.02
CA ALA A 253 10.46 3.83 -4.75
C ALA A 253 11.94 3.50 -4.98
N THR A 254 12.74 3.66 -3.92
CA THR A 254 14.14 3.24 -3.96
C THR A 254 14.26 1.71 -3.84
N LYS A 255 15.40 1.14 -4.24
CA LYS A 255 15.66 -0.30 -4.05
C LYS A 255 15.59 -0.72 -2.57
N SER A 256 15.99 0.14 -1.64
CA SER A 256 15.88 -0.11 -0.19
C SER A 256 14.43 -0.20 0.31
N GLU A 257 13.51 0.47 -0.39
CA GLU A 257 12.08 0.50 -0.07
C GLU A 257 11.27 -0.50 -0.91
N ALA A 258 11.94 -1.30 -1.75
CA ALA A 258 11.29 -2.31 -2.59
C ALA A 258 10.44 -3.25 -1.72
N LEU A 259 9.23 -3.52 -2.19
CA LEU A 259 8.34 -4.46 -1.53
C LEU A 259 8.92 -5.87 -1.64
N ARG A 260 8.89 -6.59 -0.52
CA ARG A 260 9.46 -7.94 -0.43
C ARG A 260 8.73 -8.81 0.56
N ILE A 261 8.86 -10.13 0.37
CA ILE A 261 8.47 -11.13 1.37
C ILE A 261 9.67 -11.97 1.78
N GLY A 262 9.65 -12.37 3.05
CA GLY A 262 10.62 -13.26 3.66
C GLY A 262 12.00 -12.66 3.89
N SER A 263 12.94 -13.53 4.25
CA SER A 263 14.31 -13.21 4.65
C SER A 263 15.22 -14.39 4.33
N MET A 264 16.51 -14.11 4.10
CA MET A 264 17.55 -15.15 4.00
C MET A 264 18.22 -15.44 5.36
N GLU A 265 17.98 -14.59 6.36
CA GLU A 265 18.56 -14.68 7.70
C GLU A 265 17.57 -15.33 8.67
N ASP A 266 16.27 -15.05 8.49
CA ASP A 266 15.19 -15.53 9.35
C ASP A 266 14.18 -16.39 8.55
N ALA A 267 13.68 -17.47 9.16
CA ALA A 267 12.68 -18.36 8.55
C ALA A 267 11.26 -17.82 8.74
N HIS A 268 10.97 -16.69 8.10
CA HIS A 268 9.63 -16.15 7.99
C HIS A 268 9.30 -15.76 6.55
N LEU A 269 8.02 -15.58 6.24
CA LEU A 269 7.55 -15.11 4.93
C LEU A 269 6.86 -13.74 4.99
N ASN A 270 7.01 -13.02 6.11
CA ASN A 270 6.38 -11.73 6.34
C ASN A 270 6.80 -10.70 5.27
N GLY A 271 5.87 -9.81 4.95
CA GLY A 271 6.13 -8.69 4.04
C GLY A 271 6.71 -7.50 4.79
N ASN A 272 7.44 -6.63 4.11
CA ASN A 272 7.95 -5.37 4.69
C ASN A 272 6.89 -4.23 4.70
N TRP A 273 5.61 -4.57 4.75
CA TRP A 273 4.49 -3.64 4.80
C TRP A 273 3.57 -3.94 5.99
N LYS A 274 2.71 -2.99 6.35
CA LYS A 274 1.67 -3.22 7.36
C LYS A 274 0.57 -4.07 6.76
N GLU A 275 0.27 -5.21 7.36
CA GLU A 275 -0.90 -5.99 7.01
C GLU A 275 -2.15 -5.29 7.61
N ASP A 276 -3.14 -5.06 6.75
CA ASP A 276 -4.47 -4.54 7.13
C ASP A 276 -5.35 -5.69 7.63
#